data_AF-A0A533Z712-F1
#
_entry.id   AF-A0A533Z712-F1
#
_cell.length_a   1.000
_cell.length_b   1.000
_cell.length_c   1.000
_cell.angle_alpha   90.00
_cell.angle_beta   90.00
_cell.angle_gamma   90.00
#
_symmetry.space_group_name_H-M   'P 1'
#
loop_
_entity.id
_entity.type
_entity.pdbx_description
1 polymer ?
#
loop_
_entity_poly.entity_id
_entity_poly.type
_entity_poly.pdbx_seq_one_letter_code
_entity_poly.pdbx_strand_id
1 'polypeptide(L)'
;MKPASLSMKVSCCCGAAMETRALEEASPLLYHLTLACLACANWMAVSGRPEEIEPWVTRTLWSREARHELERLPPHIEPLVRGEVETYADKNGVCLITLSLLQEARNRGQVSWSREAGERLANIPAAVRAMAKIEIERMAIERGLPEVTESLMNEAKLKFLGMRG
;
A
#
# COMPACT_ATOMS: atom_id res chain seq x y z
N MET A 1 -4.90 -3.74 -19.28
CA MET A 1 -5.48 -2.39 -19.41
C MET A 1 -6.78 -2.38 -18.60
N LYS A 2 -6.72 -1.95 -17.33
CA LYS A 2 -7.93 -1.86 -16.47
C LYS A 2 -8.75 -0.67 -17.00
N PRO A 3 -10.07 -0.78 -17.19
CA PRO A 3 -10.86 0.33 -17.70
C PRO A 3 -10.68 1.54 -16.78
N ALA A 4 -10.56 2.72 -17.36
CA ALA A 4 -10.55 3.98 -16.62
C ALA A 4 -11.73 3.94 -15.64
N SER A 5 -11.41 3.92 -14.35
CA SER A 5 -12.40 3.95 -13.27
C SER A 5 -13.31 5.14 -13.53
N LEU A 6 -14.58 4.87 -13.81
CA LEU A 6 -15.59 5.91 -14.00
C LEU A 6 -15.66 6.73 -12.71
N SER A 7 -15.03 7.91 -12.70
CA SER A 7 -15.12 8.82 -11.57
C SER A 7 -16.56 9.34 -11.46
N MET A 8 -17.21 9.07 -10.34
CA MET A 8 -18.52 9.62 -10.03
C MET A 8 -18.40 11.13 -9.80
N LYS A 9 -19.22 11.91 -10.51
CA LYS A 9 -19.26 13.37 -10.37
C LYS A 9 -20.35 13.74 -9.37
N VAL A 10 -19.98 14.50 -8.35
CA VAL A 10 -20.90 15.06 -7.35
C VAL A 10 -20.94 16.56 -7.52
N SER A 11 -22.15 17.12 -7.63
CA SER A 11 -22.37 18.57 -7.69
C SER A 11 -23.00 19.08 -6.39
N CYS A 12 -22.56 20.24 -5.95
CA CYS A 12 -23.19 21.00 -4.88
C CYS A 12 -24.51 21.61 -5.34
N CYS A 13 -25.39 22.00 -4.41
CA CYS A 13 -26.64 22.70 -4.72
C CYS A 13 -26.44 24.04 -5.45
N CYS A 14 -25.26 24.66 -5.34
CA CYS A 14 -24.92 25.87 -6.10
C CYS A 14 -24.49 25.59 -7.56
N GLY A 15 -24.47 24.32 -7.99
CA GLY A 15 -24.08 23.88 -9.33
C GLY A 15 -22.59 23.64 -9.53
N ALA A 16 -21.74 24.02 -8.56
CA ALA A 16 -20.30 23.74 -8.63
C ALA A 16 -19.99 22.27 -8.32
N ALA A 17 -18.89 21.74 -8.87
CA ALA A 17 -18.40 20.41 -8.54
C ALA A 17 -17.90 20.36 -7.09
N MET A 18 -18.15 19.24 -6.41
CA MET A 18 -17.61 18.96 -5.08
C MET A 18 -16.20 18.38 -5.20
N GLU A 19 -15.26 18.87 -4.39
CA GLU A 19 -13.91 18.34 -4.33
C GLU A 19 -13.71 17.43 -3.12
N THR A 20 -12.95 16.35 -3.30
CA THR A 20 -12.50 15.50 -2.19
C THR A 20 -11.52 16.25 -1.30
N ARG A 21 -11.90 16.46 -0.04
CA ARG A 21 -11.14 17.25 0.92
C ARG A 21 -10.32 16.40 1.89
N ALA A 22 -10.91 15.36 2.44
CA ALA A 22 -10.27 14.51 3.45
C ALA A 22 -10.86 13.10 3.42
N LEU A 23 -10.07 12.12 3.84
CA LEU A 23 -10.51 10.75 4.09
C LEU A 23 -10.08 10.37 5.51
N GLU A 24 -10.97 9.77 6.29
CA GLU A 24 -10.68 9.22 7.61
C GLU A 24 -11.04 7.73 7.67
N GLU A 25 -10.15 6.92 8.25
CA GLU A 25 -10.32 5.49 8.43
C GLU A 25 -10.95 5.21 9.81
N ALA A 26 -12.28 5.16 9.89
CA ALA A 26 -12.97 4.92 11.17
C ALA A 26 -12.88 3.46 11.63
N SER A 27 -12.82 2.51 10.69
CA SER A 27 -12.54 1.10 10.95
C SER A 27 -12.03 0.43 9.66
N PRO A 28 -11.52 -0.83 9.71
CA PRO A 28 -11.07 -1.54 8.52
C PRO A 28 -12.11 -1.65 7.39
N LEU A 29 -13.41 -1.53 7.72
CA LEU A 29 -14.53 -1.63 6.77
C LEU A 29 -15.34 -0.33 6.66
N LEU A 30 -14.95 0.74 7.36
CA LEU A 30 -15.71 1.99 7.39
C LEU A 30 -14.78 3.20 7.28
N TYR A 31 -15.02 3.97 6.23
CA TYR A 31 -14.25 5.15 5.87
C TYR A 31 -15.20 6.34 5.73
N HIS A 32 -14.69 7.53 6.05
CA HIS A 32 -15.41 8.80 5.92
C HIS A 32 -14.71 9.68 4.90
N LEU A 33 -15.31 9.88 3.73
CA LEU A 33 -14.86 10.84 2.73
C LEU A 33 -15.58 12.17 2.92
N THR A 34 -14.81 13.23 3.16
CA THR A 34 -15.33 14.59 3.19
C THR A 34 -15.18 15.24 1.83
N LEU A 35 -16.27 15.76 1.31
CA LEU A 35 -16.33 16.56 0.08
C LEU A 35 -16.65 18.01 0.44
N ALA A 36 -16.04 18.96 -0.26
CA ALA A 36 -16.28 20.38 -0.06
C ALA A 36 -16.53 21.11 -1.39
N CYS A 37 -17.45 22.07 -1.36
CA CYS A 37 -17.66 23.01 -2.44
C CYS A 37 -16.83 24.28 -2.18
N LEU A 38 -15.85 24.56 -3.01
CA LEU A 38 -15.05 25.79 -2.88
C LEU A 38 -15.83 27.06 -3.23
N ALA A 39 -16.94 26.95 -3.98
CA ALA A 39 -17.73 28.11 -4.42
C ALA A 39 -18.64 28.67 -3.31
N CYS A 40 -19.25 27.81 -2.50
CA CYS A 40 -20.18 28.23 -1.44
C CYS A 40 -19.80 27.73 -0.03
N ALA A 41 -18.62 27.14 0.12
CA ALA A 41 -18.11 26.56 1.37
C ALA A 41 -19.01 25.47 2.01
N ASN A 42 -19.97 24.91 1.26
CA ASN A 42 -20.74 23.77 1.72
C ASN A 42 -19.86 22.51 1.78
N TRP A 43 -20.18 21.60 2.69
CA TRP A 43 -19.48 20.32 2.82
C TRP A 43 -20.48 19.18 3.02
N MET A 44 -20.05 17.98 2.65
CA MET A 44 -20.78 16.75 2.95
C MET A 44 -19.80 15.64 3.28
N ALA A 45 -20.22 14.70 4.11
CA ALA A 45 -19.49 13.49 4.38
C ALA A 45 -20.22 12.29 3.76
N VAL A 46 -19.46 11.39 3.16
CA VAL A 46 -19.93 10.11 2.65
C VAL A 46 -19.22 9.03 3.45
N SER A 47 -20.00 8.13 4.05
CA SER A 47 -19.49 6.97 4.77
C SER A 47 -19.66 5.72 3.92
N GLY A 48 -18.66 4.85 3.88
CA GLY A 48 -18.74 3.61 3.12
C GLY A 48 -17.47 2.77 3.22
N ARG A 49 -17.45 1.69 2.44
CA ARG A 49 -16.25 0.87 2.24
C ARG A 49 -15.27 1.57 1.28
N PRO A 50 -13.98 1.21 1.31
CA PRO A 50 -13.00 1.83 0.41
C PRO A 50 -13.37 1.64 -1.07
N GLU A 51 -13.91 0.47 -1.47
CA GLU A 51 -14.37 0.23 -2.84
C GLU A 51 -15.59 1.07 -3.26
N GLU A 52 -16.41 1.53 -2.31
CA GLU A 52 -17.59 2.36 -2.57
C GLU A 52 -17.22 3.85 -2.68
N ILE A 53 -16.15 4.24 -1.98
CA ILE A 53 -15.67 5.62 -1.90
C ILE A 53 -14.67 5.93 -3.02
N GLU A 54 -13.86 4.97 -3.45
CA GLU A 54 -12.84 5.15 -4.50
C GLU A 54 -13.33 5.84 -5.78
N PRO A 55 -14.54 5.54 -6.32
CA PRO A 55 -15.05 6.23 -7.50
C PRO A 55 -15.25 7.74 -7.32
N TRP A 56 -15.35 8.23 -6.09
CA TRP A 56 -15.59 9.63 -5.76
C TRP A 56 -14.28 10.43 -5.69
N VAL A 57 -13.15 9.73 -5.72
CA VAL A 57 -11.80 10.31 -5.58
C VAL A 57 -11.20 10.55 -6.96
N THR A 58 -11.04 11.82 -7.31
CA THR A 58 -10.54 12.26 -8.63
C THR A 58 -9.04 12.55 -8.65
N ARG A 59 -8.40 12.62 -7.49
CA ARG A 59 -6.97 12.89 -7.31
C ARG A 59 -6.40 11.98 -6.23
N THR A 60 -5.08 11.83 -6.20
CA THR A 60 -4.40 11.13 -5.11
C THR A 60 -4.80 11.73 -3.76
N LEU A 61 -5.40 10.89 -2.90
CA LEU A 61 -5.93 11.29 -1.61
C LEU A 61 -5.36 10.38 -0.52
N TRP A 62 -4.53 10.97 0.32
CA TRP A 62 -4.02 10.33 1.53
C TRP A 62 -5.09 10.36 2.63
N SER A 63 -5.34 9.22 3.26
CA SER A 63 -6.12 9.16 4.50
C SER A 63 -5.44 9.95 5.62
N ARG A 64 -6.22 10.34 6.62
CA ARG A 64 -5.71 11.04 7.81
C ARG A 64 -4.66 10.18 8.53
N GLU A 65 -4.92 8.89 8.62
CA GLU A 65 -4.10 7.89 9.30
C GLU A 65 -2.79 7.62 8.54
N ALA A 66 -2.85 7.44 7.21
CA ALA A 66 -1.65 7.27 6.39
C ALA A 66 -0.77 8.52 6.40
N ARG A 67 -1.39 9.70 6.31
CA ARG A 67 -0.66 10.98 6.40
C ARG A 67 -0.03 11.15 7.78
N HIS A 68 -0.75 10.78 8.85
CA HIS A 68 -0.22 10.83 10.21
C HIS A 68 1.04 9.98 10.35
N GLU A 69 1.06 8.75 9.82
CA GLU A 69 2.26 7.91 9.85
C GLU A 69 3.40 8.46 9.00
N LEU A 70 3.09 9.06 7.86
CA LEU A 70 4.07 9.69 6.98
C LEU A 70 4.74 10.92 7.63
N GLU A 71 3.95 11.79 8.27
CA GLU A 71 4.42 13.01 8.95
C GLU A 71 5.32 12.76 10.17
N ARG A 72 5.26 11.55 10.73
CA ARG A 72 6.13 11.13 11.85
C ARG A 72 7.54 10.76 11.39
N LEU A 73 7.76 10.62 10.09
CA LEU A 73 9.08 10.31 9.55
C LEU A 73 9.99 11.55 9.63
N PRO A 74 11.33 11.36 9.72
CA PRO A 74 12.27 12.46 9.63
C PRO A 74 12.07 13.27 8.32
N PRO A 75 12.28 14.60 8.32
CA PRO A 75 11.96 15.47 7.17
C PRO A 75 12.65 15.09 5.85
N HIS A 76 13.76 14.37 5.92
CA HIS A 76 14.55 13.96 4.75
C HIS A 76 14.05 12.62 4.18
N ILE A 77 13.34 11.83 4.99
CA ILE A 77 12.82 10.50 4.65
C ILE A 77 11.36 10.59 4.21
N GLU A 78 10.58 11.46 4.83
CA GLU A 78 9.17 11.70 4.48
C GLU A 78 8.92 11.87 2.98
N PRO A 79 9.61 12.77 2.26
CA PRO A 79 9.33 12.98 0.83
C PRO A 79 9.73 11.78 -0.03
N LEU A 80 10.74 11.00 0.40
CA LEU A 80 11.15 9.77 -0.29
C LEU A 80 10.06 8.69 -0.18
N VAL A 81 9.55 8.47 1.04
CA VAL A 81 8.48 7.49 1.29
C VAL A 81 7.19 7.92 0.61
N ARG A 82 6.85 9.21 0.66
CA ARG A 82 5.70 9.75 -0.08
C ARG A 82 5.77 9.41 -1.56
N GLY A 83 6.89 9.74 -2.22
CA GLY A 83 7.07 9.49 -3.65
C GLY A 83 7.04 8.01 -4.01
N GLU A 84 7.59 7.14 -3.16
CA GLU A 84 7.52 5.68 -3.33
C GLU A 84 6.07 5.17 -3.29
N VAL A 85 5.30 5.61 -2.31
CA VAL A 85 3.90 5.19 -2.12
C VAL A 85 3.00 5.75 -3.22
N GLU A 86 3.21 6.99 -3.66
CA GLU A 86 2.46 7.57 -4.78
C GLU A 86 2.79 6.84 -6.08
N THR A 87 4.06 6.55 -6.34
CA THR A 87 4.48 5.73 -7.50
C THR A 87 3.88 4.32 -7.44
N TYR A 88 3.79 3.73 -6.25
CA TYR A 88 3.09 2.47 -6.04
C TYR A 88 1.61 2.59 -6.40
N ALA A 89 0.93 3.61 -5.87
CA ALA A 89 -0.50 3.83 -6.08
C ALA A 89 -0.81 3.99 -7.58
N ASP A 90 -0.01 4.80 -8.28
CA ASP A 90 -0.11 5.01 -9.72
C ASP A 90 0.07 3.70 -10.52
N LYS A 91 1.07 2.88 -10.17
CA LYS A 91 1.30 1.57 -10.81
C LYS A 91 0.14 0.60 -10.61
N ASN A 92 -0.53 0.65 -9.47
CA ASN A 92 -1.69 -0.19 -9.18
C ASN A 92 -3.02 0.42 -9.67
N GLY A 93 -3.00 1.68 -10.16
CA GLY A 93 -4.18 2.41 -10.61
C GLY A 93 -5.12 2.79 -9.47
N VAL A 94 -4.57 3.05 -8.29
CA VAL A 94 -5.32 3.41 -7.07
C VAL A 94 -5.03 4.87 -6.73
N CYS A 95 -6.07 5.66 -6.45
CA CYS A 95 -5.92 7.06 -6.03
C CYS A 95 -6.04 7.26 -4.51
N LEU A 96 -6.57 6.27 -3.79
CA LEU A 96 -6.75 6.31 -2.33
C LEU A 96 -5.55 5.69 -1.62
N ILE A 97 -4.78 6.52 -0.92
CA ILE A 97 -3.65 6.06 -0.12
C ILE A 97 -4.11 5.90 1.33
N THR A 98 -4.51 4.69 1.68
CA THR A 98 -4.86 4.26 3.03
C THR A 98 -3.63 3.82 3.82
N LEU A 99 -3.79 3.61 5.13
CA LEU A 99 -2.72 3.10 5.98
C LEU A 99 -2.25 1.72 5.52
N SER A 100 -3.17 0.86 5.08
CA SER A 100 -2.83 -0.45 4.51
C SER A 100 -2.00 -0.32 3.23
N LEU A 101 -2.38 0.57 2.30
CA LEU A 101 -1.62 0.79 1.07
C LEU A 101 -0.22 1.36 1.34
N LEU A 102 -0.11 2.29 2.30
CA LEU A 102 1.17 2.83 2.76
C LEU A 102 2.07 1.71 3.29
N GLN A 103 1.53 0.83 4.14
CA GLN A 103 2.28 -0.31 4.67
C GLN A 103 2.69 -1.28 3.56
N GLU A 104 1.77 -1.65 2.66
CA GLU A 104 2.07 -2.51 1.50
C GLU A 104 3.18 -1.92 0.62
N ALA A 105 3.10 -0.62 0.32
CA ALA A 105 4.10 0.06 -0.49
C ALA A 105 5.48 0.02 0.17
N ARG A 106 5.56 0.32 1.46
CA ARG A 106 6.82 0.25 2.22
C ARG A 106 7.33 -1.19 2.41
N ASN A 107 6.42 -2.15 2.50
CA ASN A 107 6.74 -3.56 2.69
C ASN A 107 7.09 -4.28 1.37
N ARG A 108 6.93 -3.65 0.19
CA ARG A 108 7.38 -4.21 -1.10
C ARG A 108 8.89 -4.47 -1.18
N GLY A 109 9.66 -4.03 -0.18
CA GLY A 109 11.07 -4.41 0.01
C GLY A 109 11.40 -5.06 1.36
N GLN A 110 10.42 -5.28 2.24
CA GLN A 110 10.61 -5.93 3.54
C GLN A 110 9.54 -6.99 3.77
N VAL A 111 9.96 -8.23 3.58
CA VAL A 111 9.17 -9.41 3.93
C VAL A 111 9.51 -9.75 5.38
N SER A 112 8.50 -9.88 6.24
CA SER A 112 8.76 -10.36 7.59
C SER A 112 9.24 -11.81 7.54
N TRP A 113 10.06 -12.24 8.48
CA TRP A 113 10.51 -13.63 8.55
C TRP A 113 9.83 -14.29 9.74
N SER A 114 9.21 -15.46 9.52
CA SER A 114 8.77 -16.28 10.63
C SER A 114 9.99 -16.68 11.47
N ARG A 115 9.79 -16.93 12.77
CA ARG A 115 10.87 -17.34 13.68
C ARG A 115 11.60 -18.58 13.14
N GLU A 116 10.83 -19.56 12.67
CA GLU A 116 11.30 -20.83 12.13
C GLU A 116 12.07 -20.62 10.81
N ALA A 117 11.63 -19.70 9.94
CA ALA A 117 12.35 -19.35 8.72
C ALA A 117 13.67 -18.63 9.03
N GLY A 118 13.69 -17.75 10.04
CA GLY A 118 14.88 -17.04 10.50
C GLY A 118 15.95 -17.98 11.07
N GLU A 119 15.54 -18.96 11.88
CA GLU A 119 16.44 -20.01 12.40
C GLU A 119 17.08 -20.84 11.27
N ARG A 120 16.30 -21.17 10.23
CA ARG A 120 16.83 -21.87 9.05
C ARG A 120 17.78 -21.01 8.24
N LEU A 121 17.48 -19.72 8.07
CA LEU A 121 18.39 -18.78 7.41
C LEU A 121 19.72 -18.69 8.18
N ALA A 122 19.71 -18.72 9.52
CA ALA A 122 20.92 -18.74 10.33
C ALA A 122 21.78 -20.00 10.10
N ASN A 123 21.13 -21.15 9.87
CA ASN A 123 21.82 -22.41 9.55
C ASN A 123 22.47 -22.43 8.16
N ILE A 124 22.14 -21.48 7.27
CA ILE A 124 22.80 -21.34 5.96
C ILE A 124 24.23 -20.79 6.16
N PRO A 125 25.25 -21.33 5.45
CA PRO A 125 26.62 -20.82 5.55
C PRO A 125 26.72 -19.32 5.23
N ALA A 126 27.53 -18.60 6.01
CA ALA A 126 27.63 -17.14 5.94
C ALA A 126 27.93 -16.61 4.52
N ALA A 127 28.75 -17.32 3.75
CA ALA A 127 29.13 -16.94 2.39
C ALA A 127 27.94 -16.80 1.42
N VAL A 128 26.88 -17.59 1.62
CA VAL A 128 25.69 -17.59 0.75
C VAL A 128 24.42 -17.10 1.45
N ARG A 129 24.45 -16.92 2.77
CA ARG A 129 23.29 -16.50 3.58
C ARG A 129 22.69 -15.18 3.12
N ALA A 130 23.52 -14.18 2.83
CA ALA A 130 23.05 -12.87 2.37
C ALA A 130 22.34 -12.97 1.00
N MET A 131 22.92 -13.74 0.08
CA MET A 131 22.34 -13.98 -1.25
C MET A 131 21.04 -14.80 -1.15
N ALA A 132 21.00 -15.82 -0.29
CA ALA A 132 19.80 -16.61 -0.02
C ALA A 132 18.68 -15.74 0.55
N LYS A 133 18.99 -14.90 1.54
CA LYS A 133 18.04 -13.95 2.13
C LYS A 133 17.37 -13.09 1.06
N ILE A 134 18.17 -12.46 0.20
CA ILE A 134 17.69 -11.58 -0.88
C ILE A 134 16.81 -12.34 -1.87
N GLU A 135 17.22 -13.54 -2.31
CA GLU A 135 16.42 -14.32 -3.27
C GLU A 135 15.10 -14.83 -2.64
N ILE A 136 15.12 -15.21 -1.36
CA ILE A 136 13.91 -15.67 -0.65
C ILE A 136 12.94 -14.51 -0.42
N GLU A 137 13.45 -13.34 -0.03
CA GLU A 137 12.64 -12.11 0.07
C GLU A 137 12.07 -11.74 -1.31
N ARG A 138 12.88 -11.84 -2.37
CA ARG A 138 12.42 -11.63 -3.76
C ARG A 138 11.31 -12.61 -4.15
N MET A 139 11.45 -13.89 -3.80
CA MET A 139 10.42 -14.91 -4.06
C MET A 139 9.12 -14.65 -3.29
N ALA A 140 9.19 -14.15 -2.05
CA ALA A 140 8.01 -13.73 -1.30
C ALA A 140 7.33 -12.52 -1.95
N ILE A 141 8.10 -11.51 -2.34
CA ILE A 141 7.61 -10.30 -3.01
C ILE A 141 6.95 -10.65 -4.36
N GLU A 142 7.60 -11.47 -5.18
CA GLU A 142 7.06 -11.95 -6.48
C GLU A 142 5.73 -12.68 -6.32
N ARG A 143 5.47 -13.28 -5.14
CA ARG A 143 4.24 -14.01 -4.82
C ARG A 143 3.23 -13.21 -4.01
N GLY A 144 3.55 -11.95 -3.66
CA GLY A 144 2.70 -11.12 -2.82
C GLY A 144 2.54 -11.65 -1.39
N LEU A 145 3.52 -12.42 -0.88
CA LEU A 145 3.51 -12.92 0.49
C LEU A 145 4.09 -11.86 1.44
N PRO A 146 3.38 -11.46 2.51
CA PRO A 146 3.88 -10.48 3.48
C PRO A 146 4.95 -11.07 4.42
N GLU A 147 5.02 -12.40 4.54
CA GLU A 147 5.94 -13.12 5.43
C GLU A 147 6.63 -14.30 4.71
N VAL A 148 7.94 -14.49 4.96
CA VAL A 148 8.70 -15.70 4.62
C VAL A 148 8.36 -16.79 5.63
N THR A 149 7.62 -17.79 5.14
CA THR A 149 7.25 -18.98 5.91
C THR A 149 8.17 -20.17 5.59
N GLU A 150 8.01 -21.24 6.36
CA GLU A 150 8.75 -22.49 6.15
C GLU A 150 8.52 -23.11 4.76
N SER A 151 7.30 -23.00 4.22
CA SER A 151 6.98 -23.51 2.89
C SER A 151 7.78 -22.79 1.81
N LEU A 152 7.88 -21.45 1.90
CA LEU A 152 8.66 -20.65 0.96
C LEU A 152 10.16 -20.98 1.04
N MET A 153 10.68 -21.24 2.24
CA MET A 153 12.06 -21.72 2.44
C MET A 153 12.33 -23.05 1.75
N ASN A 154 11.39 -24.00 1.84
CA ASN A 154 11.53 -25.32 1.20
C ASN A 154 11.52 -25.21 -0.33
N GLU A 155 10.66 -24.34 -0.88
CA GLU A 155 10.61 -24.08 -2.32
C GLU A 155 11.87 -23.37 -2.83
N ALA A 156 12.36 -22.37 -2.10
CA ALA A 156 13.61 -21.71 -2.43
C ALA A 156 14.76 -22.72 -2.44
N LYS A 157 14.82 -23.62 -1.44
CA LYS A 157 15.82 -24.69 -1.38
C LYS A 157 15.75 -25.63 -2.59
N LEU A 158 14.55 -26.00 -3.05
CA LEU A 158 14.38 -26.79 -4.27
C LEU A 158 14.89 -26.07 -5.51
N LYS A 159 14.63 -24.75 -5.63
CA LYS A 159 15.12 -23.91 -6.74
C LYS A 159 16.64 -23.76 -6.74
N PHE A 160 17.25 -23.61 -5.56
CA PHE A 160 18.70 -23.49 -5.39
C PHE A 160 19.46 -24.81 -5.58
N LEU A 161 18.90 -25.93 -5.15
CA LEU A 161 19.51 -27.27 -5.32
C LEU A 161 19.19 -27.91 -6.68
N GLY A 162 18.10 -27.49 -7.33
CA GLY A 162 17.64 -28.02 -8.63
C GLY A 162 18.36 -27.48 -9.87
N MET A 163 19.26 -26.50 -9.74
CA MET A 163 20.08 -25.96 -10.86
C MET A 163 21.44 -26.64 -11.02
N ARG A 164 21.58 -27.88 -10.55
CA ARG A 164 22.68 -28.79 -10.92
C ARG A 164 22.09 -30.07 -11.52
N GLY A 165 21.64 -29.95 -12.76
CA GLY A 165 21.37 -31.06 -13.67
C GLY A 165 22.07 -30.79 -14.98
#